data_AF-A0A522V6H0-F1
#
_entry.id   AF-A0A522V6H0-F1
#
_cell.length_a   1.000
_cell.length_b   1.000
_cell.length_c   1.000
_cell.angle_alpha   90.00
_cell.angle_beta   90.00
_cell.angle_gamma   90.00
#
_symmetry.space_group_name_H-M   'P 1'
#
loop_
_entity.id
_entity.type
_entity.pdbx_description
1 polymer ?
#
loop_
_entity_poly.entity_id
_entity_poly.type
_entity_poly.pdbx_seq_one_letter_code
_entity_poly.pdbx_strand_id
1 'polypeptide(L)' 'MDIFDVLTAISKRKMAFMHTDMNENDALIKAEFEISKEYHIPLLDIKKLLGVRFIPGGLVENKIN' A
#
# COMPACT_ATOMS: atom_id res chain seq x y z
N MET A 1 -7.89 -13.32 -8.95
CA MET A 1 -8.05 -11.95 -8.44
C MET A 1 -7.26 -11.05 -9.36
N ASP A 2 -7.89 -10.02 -9.90
CA ASP A 2 -7.26 -9.13 -10.87
C ASP A 2 -6.42 -8.05 -10.15
N ILE A 3 -5.43 -7.49 -10.83
CA ILE A 3 -4.62 -6.37 -10.35
C ILE A 3 -5.51 -5.20 -9.88
N PHE A 4 -6.61 -4.94 -10.57
CA PHE A 4 -7.57 -3.91 -10.20
C PHE A 4 -8.33 -4.22 -8.90
N ASP A 5 -8.61 -5.49 -8.62
CA ASP A 5 -9.22 -5.91 -7.35
C ASP A 5 -8.27 -5.64 -6.18
N VAL A 6 -6.98 -5.94 -6.37
CA VAL A 6 -5.93 -5.69 -5.36
C VAL A 6 -5.80 -4.20 -5.07
N LEU A 7 -5.72 -3.37 -6.12
CA LEU A 7 -5.62 -1.91 -5.98
C LEU A 7 -6.88 -1.33 -5.31
N THR A 8 -8.06 -1.82 -5.67
CA THR A 8 -9.33 -1.41 -5.05
C THR A 8 -9.37 -1.78 -3.57
N ALA A 9 -8.90 -2.97 -3.20
CA ALA A 9 -8.85 -3.42 -1.82
C ALA A 9 -7.90 -2.58 -0.96
N ILE A 10 -6.71 -2.27 -1.50
CA ILE A 10 -5.73 -1.38 -0.84
C ILE A 10 -6.34 0.01 -0.63
N SER A 11 -6.97 0.58 -1.67
CA SER A 11 -7.59 1.91 -1.59
C SER A 11 -8.70 1.97 -0.54
N LYS A 12 -9.61 0.99 -0.52
CA LYS A 12 -10.67 0.89 0.48
C LYS A 12 -10.12 0.76 1.90
N ARG A 13 -9.07 -0.05 2.08
CA ARG A 13 -8.43 -0.25 3.39
C ARG A 13 -7.69 1.00 3.86
N LYS A 14 -7.00 1.70 2.95
CA LYS A 14 -6.34 3.00 3.24
C LYS A 14 -7.35 4.02 3.75
N MET A 15 -8.47 4.18 3.04
CA MET A 15 -9.54 5.11 3.44
C MET A 15 -10.10 4.76 4.83
N ALA A 16 -10.33 3.48 5.10
CA ALA A 16 -10.79 3.03 6.42
C ALA A 16 -9.82 3.41 7.55
N PHE A 17 -8.50 3.33 7.33
CA PHE A 17 -7.51 3.78 8.30
C PHE A 17 -7.42 5.30 8.42
N MET A 18 -7.57 6.04 7.32
CA MET A 18 -7.60 7.50 7.38
C MET A 18 -8.81 8.03 8.17
N HIS A 19 -9.92 7.29 8.19
CA HIS A 19 -11.06 7.61 9.05
C HIS A 19 -10.79 7.43 10.55
N THR A 20 -9.66 6.83 10.94
CA THR A 20 -9.23 6.67 12.35
C THR A 20 -8.09 7.62 12.71
N ASP A 21 -8.07 8.83 12.13
CA ASP A 21 -7.03 9.87 12.32
C ASP A 21 -5.60 9.43 11.95
N MET A 22 -5.45 8.36 11.16
CA MET A 22 -4.15 7.93 10.64
C MET A 22 -3.72 8.82 9.46
N ASN A 23 -2.46 9.24 9.41
CA ASN A 23 -1.95 9.95 8.23
C ASN A 23 -1.94 9.04 7.00
N GLU A 24 -1.97 9.65 5.82
CA GLU A 24 -2.11 8.92 4.56
C GLU A 24 -0.99 7.90 4.30
N ASN A 25 0.25 8.22 4.66
CA ASN A 25 1.40 7.34 4.43
C ASN A 25 1.33 6.10 5.32
N ASP A 26 1.10 6.27 6.62
CA ASP A 26 0.94 5.16 7.56
C ASP A 26 -0.30 4.31 7.20
N ALA A 27 -1.39 4.94 6.77
CA ALA A 27 -2.59 4.27 6.30
C ALA A 27 -2.30 3.42 5.05
N LEU A 28 -1.49 3.92 4.12
CA LEU A 28 -1.09 3.20 2.92
C LEU A 28 -0.20 2.00 3.27
N ILE A 29 0.85 2.19 4.06
CA ILE A 29 1.77 1.12 4.49
C ILE A 29 1.00 0.00 5.19
N LYS A 30 0.07 0.36 6.08
CA LYS A 30 -0.75 -0.60 6.80
C LYS A 30 -1.74 -1.31 5.88
N ALA A 31 -2.34 -0.60 4.93
CA ALA A 31 -3.23 -1.20 3.94
C ALA A 31 -2.50 -2.21 3.04
N GLU A 32 -1.31 -1.86 2.53
CA GLU A 32 -0.46 -2.77 1.75
C GLU A 32 -0.14 -4.04 2.54
N PHE A 33 0.25 -3.91 3.81
CA PHE A 33 0.58 -5.04 4.67
C PHE A 33 -0.61 -5.95 4.94
N GLU A 34 -1.77 -5.40 5.29
CA GLU A 34 -2.98 -6.19 5.55
C GLU A 34 -3.47 -6.91 4.28
N ILE A 35 -3.48 -6.23 3.12
CA ILE A 35 -3.86 -6.86 1.86
C ILE A 35 -2.85 -7.93 1.43
N SER A 36 -1.55 -7.75 1.70
CA SER A 36 -0.53 -8.77 1.42
C SER A 36 -0.85 -10.10 2.11
N LYS A 37 -1.31 -10.03 3.37
CA LYS A 37 -1.72 -11.20 4.15
C LYS A 37 -3.03 -11.78 3.66
N GLU A 38 -4.03 -10.94 3.46
CA GLU A 38 -5.38 -11.36 3.07
C GLU A 38 -5.36 -12.08 1.71
N TYR A 39 -4.62 -11.53 0.76
CA TYR A 39 -4.59 -12.03 -0.62
C TYR A 39 -3.44 -12.99 -0.87
N HIS A 40 -2.60 -13.25 0.15
CA HIS A 40 -1.41 -14.11 0.07
C HIS A 40 -0.46 -13.67 -1.06
N ILE A 41 -0.36 -12.36 -1.28
CA ILE A 41 0.54 -11.74 -2.26
C ILE A 41 1.75 -11.21 -1.49
N PRO A 42 2.99 -11.50 -1.91
CA PRO A 42 4.17 -10.93 -1.28
C PRO A 42 4.07 -9.39 -1.21
N LEU A 43 4.32 -8.81 -0.03
CA LEU A 43 4.28 -7.36 0.15
C LEU A 43 5.18 -6.63 -0.85
N LEU A 44 6.31 -7.24 -1.22
CA LEU A 44 7.22 -6.71 -2.23
C LEU A 44 6.52 -6.55 -3.59
N ASP A 45 5.68 -7.50 -3.98
CA ASP A 45 4.97 -7.44 -5.25
C ASP A 45 3.85 -6.40 -5.20
N ILE A 46 3.13 -6.26 -4.08
CA ILE A 46 2.20 -5.13 -3.86
C ILE A 46 2.89 -3.78 -4.02
N LYS A 47 4.07 -3.60 -3.43
CA LYS A 47 4.83 -2.35 -3.53
C LYS A 47 5.27 -2.04 -4.96
N LYS A 48 5.67 -3.07 -5.73
CA LYS A 48 5.95 -2.93 -7.16
C LYS A 48 4.71 -2.47 -7.94
N LEU A 49 3.52 -3.00 -7.63
CA LEU A 49 2.26 -2.61 -8.29
C LEU A 49 1.96 -1.13 -8.12
N LEU A 50 2.25 -0.58 -6.94
CA LEU A 50 2.00 0.82 -6.63
C LEU A 50 3.11 1.77 -7.12
N GLY A 51 4.14 1.25 -7.80
CA GLY A 51 5.30 2.04 -8.22
C GLY A 51 6.13 2.55 -7.05
N VAL A 52 5.91 2.02 -5.84
CA VAL A 52 6.65 2.40 -4.65
C VAL A 52 7.99 1.65 -4.69
N ARG A 53 9.08 2.38 -4.90
CA ARG A 53 10.44 1.80 -4.82
C ARG A 53 10.67 1.29 -3.40
N PHE A 54 10.65 -0.03 -3.23
CA PHE A 54 11.12 -0.66 -2.00
C PHE A 54 12.65 -0.56 -1.97
N ILE A 55 13.16 0.45 -1.28
CA ILE A 55 14.58 0.52 -0.94
C ILE A 55 14.73 -0.14 0.46
N PRO A 56 15.55 -1.19 0.61
CA PRO A 56 15.86 -1.71 1.93
C PRO A 56 16.59 -0.60 2.71
N GLY A 57 15.89 0.06 3.63
CA GLY A 57 16.44 1.16 4.44
C GLY A 57 15.53 2.36 4.70
N GLY A 58 14.37 2.49 4.03
CA GLY A 58 13.42 3.57 4.32
C GLY A 58 12.67 4.06 3.08
N LEU A 59 11.43 4.53 3.29
CA LEU A 59 10.56 5.09 2.25
C LEU A 59 11.04 6.50 1.87
N VAL A 60 11.45 6.69 0.61
CA VAL A 60 11.74 8.02 0.06
C VAL A 60 10.71 8.31 -1.03
N GLU A 61 9.83 9.29 -0.77
CA GLU A 61 8.90 9.83 -1.74
C GLU A 61 9.68 10.53 -2.87
N ASN A 62 9.41 10.16 -4.12
CA ASN A 62 9.88 10.96 -5.26
C ASN A 62 8.92 12.14 -5.43
N LYS A 63 9.37 13.34 -5.06
CA LYS A 63 8.81 14.57 -5.62
C LYS A 63 9.19 14.62 -7.10
N ILE A 64 8.20 14.45 -7.96
CA ILE A 64 8.35 14.74 -9.39
C ILE A 64 8.36 16.27 -9.50
N ASN A 65 9.51 16.84 -9.89
CA ASN A 65 9.63 18.23 -10.32
C ASN A 65 8.96 18.43 -11.68
#